data_AF-A0A2E0L1M3-F1
#
_entry.id   AF-A0A2E0L1M3-F1
#
_cell.length_a   1.000
_cell.length_b   1.000
_cell.length_c   1.000
_cell.angle_alpha   90.00
_cell.angle_beta   90.00
_cell.angle_gamma   90.00
#
_symmetry.space_group_name_H-M   'P 1'
#
loop_
_entity.id
_entity.type
_entity.pdbx_description
1 polymer ?
#
loop_
_entity_poly.entity_id
_entity_poly.type
_entity_poly.pdbx_seq_one_letter_code
_entity_poly.pdbx_strand_id
1 'polypeptide(L)' 'MTVYEEAIQLTSRMTLADKVRLLEYLSKALKQDIETEAYRHMPWEQFLDLTYGSLADDPIERNQPLHADVRDEIE' A
#
# COMPACT_ATOMS: atom_id res chain seq x y z
N MET A 1 -6.76 -16.31 -26.96
CA MET A 1 -5.71 -16.63 -25.98
C MET A 1 -6.13 -15.97 -24.67
N THR A 2 -6.21 -16.75 -23.60
CA THR A 2 -6.68 -16.25 -22.30
C THR A 2 -5.50 -15.73 -21.49
N VAL A 3 -5.76 -14.82 -20.53
CA VAL A 3 -4.73 -14.30 -19.60
C VAL A 3 -4.02 -15.43 -18.85
N TYR A 4 -4.74 -16.52 -18.57
CA TYR A 4 -4.19 -17.71 -17.94
C TYR A 4 -3.16 -18.43 -18.83
N GLU A 5 -3.45 -18.58 -20.13
CA GLU A 5 -2.53 -19.18 -21.11
C GLU A 5 -1.26 -18.34 -21.28
N GLU A 6 -1.39 -17.01 -21.29
CA GLU A 6 -0.27 -16.07 -21.35
C GLU A 6 0.65 -16.19 -20.12
N ALA A 7 0.06 -16.29 -18.92
CA ALA A 7 0.81 -16.49 -17.68
C ALA A 7 1.58 -17.82 -17.67
N ILE A 8 0.99 -18.90 -18.20
CA ILE A 8 1.67 -20.20 -18.34
C ILE A 8 2.86 -20.08 -19.30
N GLN A 9 2.66 -19.44 -20.46
CA GLN A 9 3.76 -19.28 -21.42
C GLN A 9 4.88 -18.42 -20.85
N LEU A 10 4.56 -17.33 -20.16
CA LEU A 10 5.55 -16.46 -19.54
C LEU A 10 6.36 -17.22 -18.48
N THR A 11 5.67 -17.91 -17.57
CA THR A 11 6.33 -18.66 -16.48
C THR A 11 7.13 -19.85 -16.99
N SER A 12 6.74 -20.48 -18.10
CA SER A 12 7.51 -21.57 -18.72
C SER A 12 8.93 -21.15 -19.14
N ARG A 13 9.12 -19.86 -19.49
CA ARG A 13 10.39 -19.30 -19.96
C ARG A 13 11.29 -18.82 -18.81
N MET A 14 10.80 -18.84 -17.57
CA MET A 14 11.53 -18.37 -16.39
C MET A 14 12.43 -19.44 -15.80
N THR A 15 13.55 -19.00 -15.21
CA THR A 15 14.41 -19.88 -14.40
C THR A 15 13.71 -20.26 -13.10
N LEU A 16 14.21 -21.29 -12.41
CA LEU A 16 13.68 -21.67 -11.09
C LEU A 16 13.81 -20.53 -10.08
N ALA A 17 14.93 -19.80 -10.10
CA ALA A 17 15.17 -18.66 -9.20
C ALA A 17 14.14 -17.54 -9.40
N ASP A 18 13.82 -17.24 -10.66
CA ASP A 18 12.82 -16.20 -10.98
C ASP A 18 11.41 -16.62 -10.58
N LYS A 19 11.07 -17.93 -10.71
CA LYS A 19 9.79 -18.47 -10.25
C LYS A 19 9.63 -18.35 -8.74
N VAL A 20 10.69 -18.64 -7.99
CA VAL A 20 10.70 -18.49 -6.52
C VAL A 20 10.51 -17.03 -6.13
N ARG A 21 11.26 -16.10 -6.73
CA ARG A 21 11.08 -14.66 -6.49
C ARG A 21 9.67 -14.18 -6.83
N LEU A 22 9.12 -14.62 -7.97
CA LEU A 22 7.75 -14.28 -8.36
C LEU A 22 6.74 -14.72 -7.30
N LEU A 23 6.86 -15.94 -6.78
CA LEU A 23 6.00 -16.45 -5.71
C LEU A 23 6.15 -15.64 -4.42
N GLU A 24 7.36 -15.23 -4.05
CA GLU A 24 7.57 -14.35 -2.89
C GLU A 24 6.87 -13.01 -3.05
N TYR A 25 6.98 -12.37 -4.22
CA TYR A 25 6.30 -11.10 -4.50
C TYR A 25 4.78 -11.24 -4.50
N LEU A 26 4.24 -12.28 -5.14
CA LEU A 26 2.81 -12.55 -5.15
C LEU A 26 2.28 -12.84 -3.74
N SER A 27 3.02 -13.58 -2.93
CA SER A 27 2.66 -13.87 -1.54
C SER A 27 2.64 -12.59 -0.69
N LYS A 28 3.62 -11.70 -0.86
CA LYS A 28 3.65 -10.41 -0.17
C LYS A 28 2.49 -9.51 -0.59
N ALA A 29 2.23 -9.39 -1.89
CA ALA A 29 1.13 -8.60 -2.41
C ALA A 29 -0.22 -9.11 -1.88
N LEU A 30 -0.44 -10.43 -1.91
CA LEU A 30 -1.67 -11.02 -1.38
C LEU A 30 -1.85 -10.76 0.13
N LYS A 31 -0.76 -10.85 0.92
CA LYS A 31 -0.82 -10.50 2.36
C LYS A 31 -1.20 -9.04 2.57
N GLN A 32 -0.60 -8.14 1.79
CA GLN A 32 -0.90 -6.71 1.86
C GLN A 32 -2.36 -6.42 1.47
N ASP A 33 -2.89 -7.10 0.44
CA ASP A 33 -4.30 -6.99 0.05
C ASP A 33 -5.24 -7.51 1.15
N ILE A 34 -4.90 -8.63 1.79
CA ILE A 34 -5.67 -9.18 2.92
C ILE A 34 -5.66 -8.23 4.11
N GLU A 35 -4.51 -7.65 4.45
CA GLU A 35 -4.39 -6.65 5.53
C GLU A 35 -5.19 -5.39 5.19
N THR A 36 -5.12 -4.92 3.95
CA THR A 36 -5.88 -3.75 3.47
C THR A 36 -7.38 -3.99 3.48
N GLU A 37 -7.83 -5.17 3.02
CA GLU A 37 -9.24 -5.54 3.04
C GLU A 37 -9.75 -5.74 4.48
N ALA A 38 -8.90 -6.23 5.40
CA ALA A 38 -9.23 -6.29 6.81
C ALA A 38 -9.48 -4.89 7.41
N TYR A 39 -8.71 -3.87 7.00
CA TYR A 39 -8.94 -2.49 7.40
C TYR A 39 -10.22 -1.89 6.76
N ARG A 40 -10.59 -2.33 5.54
CA ARG A 40 -11.76 -1.81 4.83
C ARG A 40 -13.09 -2.08 5.54
N HIS A 41 -13.18 -3.19 6.26
CA HIS A 41 -14.37 -3.60 7.00
C HIS A 41 -14.33 -3.21 8.49
N MET A 42 -13.25 -2.55 8.93
CA MET A 42 -13.07 -2.12 10.30
C MET A 42 -13.79 -0.78 10.57
N PRO A 43 -14.41 -0.58 11.75
CA PRO A 43 -14.88 0.73 12.17
C PRO A 43 -13.75 1.77 12.14
N TRP A 44 -14.06 2.98 11.67
CA TRP A 44 -13.08 4.05 11.48
C TRP A 44 -12.25 4.36 12.73
N GLU A 45 -12.89 4.37 13.91
CA GLU A 45 -12.22 4.62 15.19
C GLU A 45 -11.15 3.55 15.51
N GLN A 46 -11.46 2.28 15.24
CA GLN A 46 -10.51 1.17 15.46
C GLN A 46 -9.35 1.19 14.47
N PHE A 47 -9.61 1.61 13.23
CA PHE A 47 -8.57 1.78 12.22
C PHE A 47 -7.56 2.86 12.66
N LEU A 48 -8.06 4.00 13.14
CA LEU A 48 -7.21 5.07 13.65
C LEU A 48 -6.35 4.60 14.83
N ASP A 49 -6.93 3.92 15.82
CA ASP A 49 -6.19 3.42 16.98
C ASP A 49 -5.03 2.48 16.60
N LEU A 50 -5.20 1.67 15.55
CA LEU A 50 -4.17 0.75 15.05
C LEU A 50 -3.11 1.42 14.16
N THR A 51 -3.45 2.52 13.50
CA THR A 51 -2.58 3.15 12.48
C THR A 51 -2.00 4.50 12.89
N TYR A 52 -2.47 5.09 13.99
CA TYR A 52 -2.07 6.41 14.49
C TYR A 52 -0.55 6.52 14.71
N GLY A 53 0.12 5.45 15.12
CA GLY A 53 1.59 5.41 15.27
C GLY A 53 2.37 5.25 13.96
N SER A 54 1.72 4.81 12.88
CA SER A 54 2.36 4.59 11.57
C SER A 54 2.33 5.84 10.69
N LEU A 55 1.40 6.77 10.95
CA LEU A 55 1.30 8.06 10.24
C LEU A 55 2.18 9.15 10.87
N ALA A 56 2.61 8.97 12.12
CA ALA A 56 3.50 9.91 12.81
C ALA A 56 4.94 9.96 12.22
N ASP A 57 5.29 9.02 11.35
CA ASP A 57 6.53 9.02 10.57
C ASP A 57 6.37 9.60 9.16
N ASP A 58 5.20 10.17 8.82
CA ASP A 58 4.98 10.83 7.53
C ASP A 58 5.86 12.09 7.43
N PRO A 59 6.80 12.17 6.46
CA PRO A 59 7.68 13.33 6.30
C PRO A 59 6.93 14.63 5.97
N ILE A 60 5.64 14.56 5.61
CA ILE A 60 4.77 15.73 5.37
C ILE A 60 4.51 16.52 6.67
N GLU A 61 4.45 15.87 7.84
CA GLU A 61 4.20 16.55 9.11
C GLU A 61 5.45 17.22 9.71
N ARG A 62 6.65 16.89 9.21
CA ARG A 62 7.92 17.44 9.75
C ARG A 62 8.20 18.89 9.38
N ASN A 63 7.54 19.43 8.36
CA ASN A 63 7.81 20.77 7.81
C ASN A 63 6.57 21.66 7.73
N GLN A 64 5.59 21.48 8.62
CA GLN A 64 4.53 22.48 8.73
C GLN A 64 5.12 23.77 9.33
N PRO A 65 4.92 24.93 8.70
CA PRO A 65 5.32 26.20 9.29
C PRO A 65 4.57 26.38 10.62
N LEU A 66 5.29 26.79 11.68
CA LEU A 66 4.72 27.05 13.01
C LEU A 66 3.68 28.19 13.02
N HIS A 67 3.61 28.94 11.93
CA HIS A 67 2.71 30.06 11.76
C HIS A 67 1.69 29.71 10.68
N ALA A 68 0.41 29.91 11.01
CA ALA A 68 -0.66 29.79 10.03
C ALA A 68 -0.41 30.76 8.87
N ASP A 69 -0.58 30.28 7.64
CA ASP A 69 -0.61 31.14 6.46
C ASP A 69 -1.77 32.12 6.64
N VAL A 70 -1.45 33.38 6.96
CA VAL A 70 -2.45 34.45 7.07
C VAL A 70 -2.97 34.68 5.66
N ARG A 71 -4.20 34.24 5.40
CA ARG A 71 -4.89 34.54 4.15
C ARG A 71 -5.38 35.98 4.24
N ASP A 72 -5.02 36.80 3.26
CA ASP A 72 -5.60 38.14 3.12
C ASP A 72 -7.13 38.02 2.99
N GLU A 73 -7.84 38.95 3.63
CA GLU A 73 -9.30 39.02 3.52
C GLU A 73 -9.69 39.28 2.06
N ILE A 74 -10.69 38.55 1.57
CA ILE A 74 -11.23 38.76 0.23
C ILE A 74 -12.08 40.04 0.29
N GLU A 75 -11.65 41.09 -0.41
CA GLU A 75 -12.43 42.33 -0.65
C GLU A 75 -13.74 42.08 -1.40
#